data_AF-A0A2K3LBY4-F1
#
_entry.id   AF-A0A2K3LBY4-F1
#
_cell.length_a   1.000
_cell.length_b   1.000
_cell.length_c   1.000
_cell.angle_alpha   90.00
_cell.angle_beta   90.00
_cell.angle_gamma   90.00
#
_symmetry.space_group_name_H-M   'P 1'
#
loop_
_entity.id
_entity.type
_entity.pdbx_description
1 polymer ?
#
loop_
_entity_poly.entity_id
_entity_poly.type
_entity_poly.pdbx_seq_one_letter_code
_entity_poly.pdbx_strand_id
1 'polypeptide(L)'
;DFIENVGIEVAYLGKVNGFVSLFEKTGKNGENTFCILPNELYRFSHQIPSYKMSGNEREGVPRGCFELDPAALPTEIFEAEKDSREKV
;
A
#
# COMPACT_ATOMS: atom_id res chain seq x y z
N ASP A 1 10.56 7.89 -8.49
CA ASP A 1 11.50 7.10 -9.30
C ASP A 1 12.85 6.98 -8.62
N PHE A 2 13.64 5.99 -9.02
CA PHE A 2 15.00 5.80 -8.54
C PHE A 2 15.94 6.85 -9.13
N ILE A 3 16.78 7.42 -8.28
CA ILE A 3 17.81 8.40 -8.64
C ILE A 3 19.17 7.81 -8.26
N GLU A 4 20.07 7.64 -9.22
CA GLU A 4 21.33 6.87 -9.09
C GLU A 4 22.17 7.20 -7.85
N ASN A 5 22.21 8.46 -7.42
CA ASN A 5 23.00 8.92 -6.27
C ASN A 5 22.17 9.28 -5.02
N VAL A 6 20.85 9.10 -5.08
CA VAL A 6 19.94 9.49 -3.98
C VAL A 6 19.14 8.30 -3.47
N GLY A 7 18.71 7.40 -4.35
CA GLY A 7 17.86 6.28 -4.00
C GLY A 7 16.42 6.45 -4.50
N ILE A 8 15.49 5.80 -3.82
CA ILE A 8 14.06 5.89 -4.10
C ILE A 8 13.29 6.20 -2.81
N GLU A 9 12.42 7.21 -2.86
CA GLU A 9 11.48 7.46 -1.78
C GLU A 9 10.33 6.45 -1.86
N VAL A 10 10.07 5.78 -0.74
CA VAL A 10 8.94 4.85 -0.59
C VAL A 10 8.08 5.24 0.60
N ALA A 11 6.84 4.74 0.61
CA ALA A 11 5.91 4.90 1.71
C ALA A 11 5.29 3.55 2.06
N TYR A 12 5.03 3.32 3.34
CA TYR A 12 4.23 2.16 3.75
C TYR A 12 2.78 2.32 3.31
N LEU A 13 2.20 1.24 2.78
CA LEU A 13 0.80 1.18 2.40
C LEU A 13 -0.02 0.43 3.47
N GLY A 14 -1.21 0.95 3.76
CA GLY A 14 -2.20 0.36 4.66
C GLY A 14 -3.48 0.04 3.90
N LYS A 15 -4.13 -1.05 4.29
CA LYS A 15 -5.38 -1.48 3.66
C LYS A 15 -6.50 -0.48 3.96
N VAL A 16 -7.30 -0.14 2.95
CA VAL A 16 -8.49 0.69 3.11
C VAL A 16 -9.62 -0.17 3.65
N ASN A 17 -10.18 0.23 4.80
CA ASN A 17 -11.27 -0.51 5.45
C ASN A 17 -12.48 -0.69 4.51
N GLY A 18 -13.03 -1.91 4.47
CA GLY A 18 -14.21 -2.22 3.63
C GLY A 18 -13.89 -2.55 2.16
N PHE A 19 -12.60 -2.56 1.79
CA PHE A 19 -12.14 -2.96 0.47
C PHE A 19 -11.20 -4.15 0.58
N VAL A 20 -11.23 -5.07 -0.38
CA VAL A 20 -10.31 -6.22 -0.38
C VAL A 20 -8.93 -5.80 -0.91
N SER A 21 -8.90 -5.09 -2.04
CA SER A 21 -7.70 -4.84 -2.83
C SER A 21 -7.18 -3.40 -2.74
N LEU A 22 -7.83 -2.49 -1.99
CA LEU A 22 -7.42 -1.09 -1.94
C LEU A 22 -6.46 -0.80 -0.79
N PHE A 23 -5.40 -0.08 -1.11
CA PHE A 23 -4.36 0.34 -0.18
C PHE A 23 -4.02 1.82 -0.35
N GLU A 24 -3.79 2.52 0.75
CA GLU A 24 -3.39 3.93 0.75
C GLU A 24 -2.11 4.14 1.56
N LYS A 25 -1.44 5.28 1.36
CA LYS A 25 -0.25 5.60 2.14
C LYS A 25 -0.62 5.72 3.63
N THR A 26 0.12 5.03 4.48
CA THR A 26 0.00 5.19 5.93
C THR A 26 0.58 6.54 6.35
N GLY A 27 -0.06 7.21 7.32
CA GLY A 27 0.40 8.51 7.83
C GLY A 27 -0.08 9.72 7.00
N LYS A 28 -0.14 10.89 7.63
CA LYS A 28 -0.44 12.15 6.95
C LYS A 28 0.86 12.82 6.54
N ASN A 29 0.84 13.53 5.41
CA ASN A 29 1.94 14.41 4.98
C ASN A 29 3.36 13.78 4.96
N GLY A 30 3.48 12.48 4.72
CA GLY A 30 4.78 11.80 4.60
C GLY A 30 5.34 11.23 5.91
N GLU A 31 4.58 11.17 7.00
CA GLU A 31 5.05 10.60 8.28
C GLU A 31 5.59 9.17 8.19
N ASN A 32 5.21 8.40 7.16
CA ASN A 32 5.71 7.03 6.92
C ASN A 32 6.42 6.88 5.56
N THR A 33 7.08 7.94 5.09
CA THR A 33 7.99 7.85 3.95
C THR A 33 9.44 7.68 4.41
N PHE A 34 10.23 6.95 3.63
CA PHE A 34 11.66 6.82 3.84
C PHE A 34 12.38 6.59 2.51
N CYS A 35 13.69 6.87 2.48
CA CYS A 35 14.51 6.61 1.31
C CYS A 35 15.15 5.21 1.41
N ILE A 36 15.07 4.44 0.32
CA ILE A 36 15.92 3.26 0.11
C ILE A 36 17.12 3.70 -0.72
N LEU A 37 18.32 3.55 -0.15
CA LEU A 37 19.55 3.96 -0.80
C LEU A 37 19.88 3.06 -2.01
N PRO A 38 20.70 3.54 -2.97
CA PRO A 38 21.10 2.76 -4.14
C PRO A 38 21.70 1.38 -3.82
N ASN A 39 22.46 1.27 -2.73
CA ASN A 39 23.07 0.01 -2.27
C ASN A 39 22.07 -0.93 -1.57
N GLU A 40 20.84 -0.50 -1.35
CA GLU A 40 19.79 -1.24 -0.65
C GLU A 40 18.61 -1.62 -1.57
N LEU A 41 18.72 -1.40 -2.89
CA LEU A 41 17.65 -1.69 -3.84
C LEU A 41 17.18 -3.15 -3.81
N TYR A 42 18.06 -4.08 -3.44
CA TYR A 42 17.73 -5.50 -3.30
C TYR A 42 16.78 -5.81 -2.13
N ARG A 43 16.37 -4.80 -1.34
CA ARG A 43 15.27 -4.94 -0.38
C ARG A 43 13.91 -5.16 -1.07
N PHE A 44 13.77 -4.78 -2.33
CA PHE A 44 12.59 -5.13 -3.14
C PHE A 44 12.79 -6.50 -3.78
N SER A 45 12.04 -7.49 -3.33
CA SER A 45 12.05 -8.83 -3.94
C SER A 45 11.14 -8.93 -5.17
N HIS A 46 10.04 -8.17 -5.17
CA HIS A 46 9.00 -8.24 -6.20
C HIS A 46 8.36 -6.86 -6.41
N GLN A 47 7.82 -6.64 -7.62
CA GLN A 47 6.98 -5.48 -7.94
C GLN A 47 5.57 -5.96 -8.26
N ILE A 48 4.60 -5.56 -7.45
CA ILE A 48 3.18 -5.88 -7.67
C ILE A 48 2.60 -4.84 -8.64
N PRO A 49 1.91 -5.25 -9.72
CA PRO A 49 1.15 -4.33 -10.55
C PRO A 49 0.13 -3.55 -9.72
N SER A 50 0.04 -2.24 -9.94
CA SER A 50 -0.86 -1.38 -9.17
C SER A 50 -1.64 -0.45 -10.08
N TYR A 51 -2.92 -0.24 -9.79
CA TYR A 51 -3.74 0.79 -10.44
C TYR A 51 -4.10 1.91 -9.47
N LYS A 52 -3.84 3.15 -9.85
CA LYS A 52 -4.13 4.32 -9.00
C LYS A 52 -5.56 4.79 -9.20
N MET A 53 -6.33 4.80 -8.12
CA MET A 53 -7.74 5.20 -8.12
C MET A 53 -7.91 6.71 -8.22
N SER A 54 -8.94 7.11 -8.95
CA SER A 54 -9.38 8.50 -9.09
C SER A 54 -10.25 8.98 -7.91
N GLY A 55 -10.85 8.04 -7.17
CA GLY A 55 -11.83 8.30 -6.12
C GLY A 55 -13.26 8.47 -6.63
N ASN A 56 -13.50 8.28 -7.93
CA ASN A 56 -14.81 8.39 -8.56
C ASN A 56 -15.41 7.03 -8.94
N GLU A 57 -14.69 5.93 -8.70
CA GLU A 57 -15.08 4.59 -9.11
C GLU A 57 -16.34 4.11 -8.37
N ARG A 58 -16.44 4.37 -7.07
CA ARG A 58 -17.63 4.18 -6.24
C ARG A 58 -17.52 4.94 -4.92
N GLU A 59 -18.63 4.98 -4.17
CA GLU A 59 -18.66 5.54 -2.82
C GLU A 59 -17.61 4.89 -1.91
N GLY A 60 -16.92 5.71 -1.14
CA GLY A 60 -15.91 5.28 -0.17
C GLY A 60 -14.53 4.99 -0.75
N VAL A 61 -14.30 5.10 -2.07
CA VAL A 61 -12.96 4.94 -2.67
C VAL A 61 -12.13 6.21 -2.42
N PRO A 62 -11.01 6.14 -1.67
CA PRO A 62 -10.16 7.30 -1.48
C PRO A 62 -9.44 7.67 -2.78
N ARG A 63 -9.42 8.96 -3.12
CA ARG A 63 -8.64 9.45 -4.26
C ARG A 63 -7.16 9.16 -4.06
N GLY A 64 -6.53 8.55 -5.06
CA GLY A 64 -5.09 8.30 -5.07
C GLY A 64 -4.65 7.07 -4.28
N CYS A 65 -5.57 6.26 -3.75
CA CYS A 65 -5.26 4.92 -3.29
C CYS A 65 -4.91 4.00 -4.48
N PHE A 66 -4.37 2.83 -4.18
CA PHE A 66 -3.90 1.85 -5.16
C PHE A 66 -4.66 0.54 -5.00
N GLU A 67 -5.12 -0.02 -6.11
CA GLU A 67 -5.53 -1.42 -6.16
C GLU A 67 -4.32 -2.31 -6.41
N LEU A 68 -4.22 -3.37 -5.61
CA LEU A 68 -3.21 -4.41 -5.70
C LEU A 68 -3.88 -5.77 -5.88
N ASP A 69 -3.25 -6.66 -6.63
CA ASP A 69 -3.72 -8.05 -6.80
C ASP A 69 -3.66 -8.79 -5.44
N PRO A 70 -4.81 -9.24 -4.88
CA PRO A 70 -4.82 -9.97 -3.62
C PRO A 70 -4.00 -11.26 -3.63
N ALA A 71 -3.85 -11.92 -4.79
CA ALA A 71 -3.04 -13.13 -4.92
C ALA A 71 -1.53 -12.86 -4.81
N ALA A 72 -1.11 -11.61 -4.99
CA ALA A 72 0.26 -11.17 -4.83
C ALA A 72 0.58 -10.67 -3.40
N LEU A 73 -0.39 -10.72 -2.49
CA LEU A 73 -0.27 -10.22 -1.12
C LEU A 73 -0.19 -11.36 -0.10
N PRO A 74 0.57 -11.18 1.01
CA PRO A 74 0.56 -12.11 2.14
C PRO A 74 -0.85 -12.30 2.72
N THR A 75 -1.20 -13.53 3.12
CA THR A 75 -2.56 -13.87 3.58
C THR A 75 -2.89 -13.21 4.92
N GLU A 76 -1.87 -12.96 5.74
CA GLU A 76 -1.94 -12.34 7.06
C GLU A 76 -2.57 -10.95 7.03
N ILE A 77 -2.42 -10.23 5.89
CA ILE A 77 -3.04 -8.91 5.67
C ILE A 77 -4.58 -9.00 5.71
N PHE A 78 -5.15 -10.15 5.37
CA PHE A 78 -6.60 -10.37 5.34
C PHE A 78 -7.15 -11.02 6.62
N GLU A 79 -6.30 -11.59 7.46
CA GLU A 79 -6.71 -12.30 8.68
C GLU A 79 -7.00 -11.34 9.85
N ALA A 80 -6.29 -10.21 9.93
CA ALA A 80 -6.47 -9.18 10.96
C ALA A 80 -7.87 -8.52 10.97
N GLU A 81 -8.68 -8.70 9.92
CA GLU A 81 -10.05 -8.17 9.85
C GLU A 81 -11.11 -9.07 10.49
N LYS A 82 -10.77 -10.31 10.86
CA LYS A 82 -11.72 -11.23 11.48
C LYS A 82 -11.87 -11.02 12.99
N ASP A 83 -10.86 -10.48 13.66
CA ASP A 83 -10.86 -10.27 15.11
C ASP A 83 -11.75 -9.10 15.57
N SER A 84 -12.01 -8.13 14.69
CA SER A 84 -12.88 -6.98 14.98
C SER A 84 -14.38 -7.24 14.72
N ARG A 85 -14.75 -8.43 14.21
CA ARG A 85 -16.13 -8.79 13.88
C ARG A 85 -16.81 -9.73 14.89
N GLU A 86 -16.10 -10.16 15.93
CA GLU A 86 -16.62 -11.03 17.00
C GLU A 86 -16.82 -10.26 18.32
N LYS A 87 -17.55 -9.14 18.23
CA LYS A 87 -18.23 -8.51 19.37
C LYS A 87 -19.60 -8.01 18.92
N VAL A 88 -20.56 -8.93 18.83
CA VAL A 88 -22.00 -8.66 18.82
C VAL A 88 -22.65 -9.45 19.94
#